data_AF-A0A7Y4YF77-F1
#
_entry.id   AF-A0A7Y4YF77-F1
#
_cell.length_a   1.000
_cell.length_b   1.000
_cell.length_c   1.000
_cell.angle_alpha   90.00
_cell.angle_beta   90.00
_cell.angle_gamma   90.00
#
_symmetry.space_group_name_H-M   'P 1'
#
loop_
_entity.id
_entity.type
_entity.pdbx_description
1 polymer ?
#
loop_
_entity_poly.entity_id
_entity_poly.type
_entity_poly.pdbx_seq_one_letter_code
_entity_poly.pdbx_strand_id
1 'polypeptide(L)'
;MKLSTLLIAFLISTQLQAQQTYWQQQLRYNIKAELNDKEKSITGYETIVYKNNSPSTLNFIWFHIWPNAYKNDSTALIQQIKNDKERSKKMENFGAGSIDGLAFKVNDQPAKTEAHPNPQYIDIIKVVLDKPLLPGDSITIATAFKVMLPPYFSRSGYADGEFMACQWYPKPAVFDKNGWNEIPYLDMGEFYSEYADYTVSITVPSDYIVGATGTLQTKEELDAYKKIGLQNVTDRKGKPVPYATSFKTPAKTLSYYAEQVPDFAWFADKGFVVQYDTVLLPGGKIIDAFSYYHNKKNTIWNNSIDYIKDGVKKYSEWVGEYAYPVVQVVEGPKNNSSGGMEYPMVTLITSPDAKVETLDAVITHEIGHNWFMSMLGSNERAHTWMDEGLNSYFQFRYEAEKYRSNSIFGDAIPADIKKMPAAEFLDVIYNVIDKNIPMQSAMDIPADKFPDSGEYGVVSYVKTALWMHLLETAIGAEKMNLAIHNYFNKWKNKHPQPEDMQAAFEEAIGGKLDKFFSLTKKEGKFE
;
A
#
# COMPACT_ATOMS: atom_id res chain seq x y z
N MET A 1 74.26 20.47 -27.57
CA MET A 1 73.24 19.42 -27.35
C MET A 1 72.20 19.97 -26.39
N LYS A 2 70.99 20.24 -26.89
CA LYS A 2 69.84 20.69 -26.08
C LYS A 2 69.24 19.47 -25.39
N LEU A 3 69.21 19.42 -24.07
CA LEU A 3 68.41 18.45 -23.33
C LEU A 3 67.17 19.15 -22.79
N SER A 4 66.03 18.79 -23.37
CA SER A 4 64.69 19.15 -22.95
C SER A 4 64.38 18.46 -21.63
N THR A 5 64.00 19.22 -20.60
CA THR A 5 63.43 18.65 -19.37
C THR A 5 61.92 18.65 -19.52
N LEU A 6 61.34 17.45 -19.66
CA LEU A 6 59.91 17.23 -19.84
C LEU A 6 59.22 17.31 -18.46
N LEU A 7 58.30 18.25 -18.32
CA LEU A 7 57.40 18.39 -17.17
C LEU A 7 56.29 17.32 -17.29
N ILE A 8 56.27 16.32 -16.41
CA ILE A 8 55.13 15.39 -16.31
C ILE A 8 54.21 15.90 -15.20
N ALA A 9 53.14 16.57 -15.60
CA ALA A 9 52.03 16.89 -14.72
C ALA A 9 51.15 15.64 -14.57
N PHE A 10 51.13 15.07 -13.37
CA PHE A 10 50.19 14.01 -12.99
C PHE A 10 48.82 14.65 -12.77
N LEU A 11 47.94 14.60 -13.77
CA LEU A 11 46.50 14.84 -13.61
C LEU A 11 45.90 13.59 -12.94
N ILE A 12 45.83 13.60 -11.61
CA ILE A 12 44.95 12.69 -10.87
C ILE A 12 43.53 13.21 -11.07
N SER A 13 42.85 12.65 -12.06
CA SER A 13 41.40 12.80 -12.20
C SER A 13 40.73 12.03 -11.06
N THR A 14 40.39 12.72 -9.97
CA THR A 14 39.46 12.21 -8.97
C THR A 14 38.08 12.13 -9.62
N GLN A 15 37.72 10.95 -10.15
CA GLN A 15 36.31 10.61 -10.34
C GLN A 15 35.71 10.40 -8.95
N LEU A 16 35.37 11.50 -8.28
CA LEU A 16 34.34 11.49 -7.24
C LEU A 16 33.02 11.21 -7.97
N GLN A 17 32.68 9.93 -8.14
CA GLN A 17 31.27 9.56 -8.21
C GLN A 17 30.69 10.03 -6.88
N ALA A 18 30.06 11.21 -6.88
CA ALA A 18 29.23 11.64 -5.78
C ALA A 18 28.13 10.59 -5.66
N GLN A 19 28.26 9.68 -4.71
CA GLN A 19 27.15 8.85 -4.26
C GLN A 19 26.13 9.86 -3.73
N GLN A 20 25.11 10.15 -4.54
CA GLN A 20 24.08 11.09 -4.18
C GLN A 20 23.49 10.61 -2.86
N THR A 21 23.68 11.37 -1.79
CA THR A 21 23.19 10.98 -0.47
C THR A 21 21.68 10.85 -0.55
N TYR A 22 21.14 9.70 -0.14
CA TYR A 22 19.70 9.46 -0.13
C TYR A 22 18.97 10.56 0.65
N TRP A 23 17.85 11.03 0.11
CA TRP A 23 16.96 12.01 0.73
C TRP A 23 15.52 11.70 0.33
N GLN A 24 14.58 12.07 1.21
CA GLN A 24 13.14 12.06 0.97
C GLN A 24 12.53 13.20 1.80
N GLN A 25 11.34 13.65 1.45
CA GLN A 25 10.71 14.74 2.20
C GLN A 25 10.27 14.25 3.58
N GLN A 26 10.04 15.20 4.49
CA GLN A 26 9.51 14.87 5.81
C GLN A 26 8.24 15.67 6.04
N LEU A 27 7.14 14.95 6.26
CA LEU A 27 5.82 15.51 6.44
C LEU A 27 5.28 15.16 7.83
N ARG A 28 4.50 16.07 8.39
CA ARG A 28 3.69 15.81 9.60
C ARG A 28 2.29 16.38 9.42
N TYR A 29 1.29 15.52 9.49
CA TYR A 29 -0.13 15.84 9.32
C TYR A 29 -0.82 16.01 10.67
N ASN A 30 -1.68 17.03 10.74
CA ASN A 30 -2.77 17.11 11.70
C ASN A 30 -4.08 17.22 10.90
N ILE A 31 -4.91 16.21 10.96
CA ILE A 31 -6.17 16.15 10.20
C ILE A 31 -7.34 16.05 11.17
N LYS A 32 -8.34 16.90 10.99
CA LYS A 32 -9.64 16.78 11.64
C LYS A 32 -10.68 16.51 10.58
N ALA A 33 -11.42 15.42 10.72
CA ALA A 33 -12.41 14.98 9.75
C ALA A 33 -13.72 14.60 10.45
N GLU A 34 -14.84 14.81 9.76
CA GLU A 34 -16.18 14.47 10.23
C GLU A 34 -16.96 13.77 9.12
N LEU A 35 -17.45 12.57 9.42
CA LEU A 35 -18.32 11.79 8.56
C LEU A 35 -19.77 12.25 8.71
N ASN A 36 -20.37 12.65 7.60
CA ASN A 36 -21.81 12.76 7.47
C ASN A 36 -22.34 11.52 6.73
N ASP A 37 -22.81 10.55 7.51
CA ASP A 37 -23.30 9.25 7.01
C ASP A 37 -24.59 9.36 6.19
N LYS A 38 -25.37 10.44 6.34
CA LYS A 38 -26.58 10.71 5.56
C LYS A 38 -26.25 11.31 4.20
N GLU A 39 -25.36 12.28 4.15
CA GLU A 39 -24.91 12.93 2.91
C GLU A 39 -23.84 12.14 2.17
N LYS A 40 -23.30 11.07 2.76
CA LYS A 40 -22.16 10.32 2.24
C LYS A 40 -20.98 11.23 1.95
N SER A 41 -20.64 12.09 2.93
CA SER A 41 -19.56 13.07 2.78
C SER A 41 -18.65 13.12 3.98
N ILE A 42 -17.41 13.55 3.75
CA ILE A 42 -16.42 13.82 4.79
C ILE A 42 -16.07 15.31 4.70
N THR A 43 -16.23 16.05 5.78
CA THR A 43 -15.70 17.42 5.88
C THR A 43 -14.43 17.38 6.69
N GLY A 44 -13.40 18.12 6.28
CA GLY A 44 -12.13 18.13 6.99
C GLY A 44 -11.37 19.43 6.92
N TYR A 45 -10.40 19.53 7.81
CA TYR A 45 -9.36 20.54 7.83
C TYR A 45 -8.05 19.86 8.16
N GLU A 46 -7.04 20.10 7.33
CA GLU A 46 -5.71 19.55 7.54
C GLU A 46 -4.65 20.65 7.66
N THR A 47 -3.58 20.31 8.36
CA THR A 47 -2.36 21.09 8.44
C THR A 47 -1.17 20.15 8.27
N ILE A 48 -0.25 20.53 7.39
CA ILE A 48 0.93 19.75 7.00
C ILE A 48 2.14 20.61 7.31
N VAL A 49 3.05 20.12 8.16
CA VAL A 49 4.40 20.65 8.22
C VAL A 49 5.22 19.92 7.17
N TYR A 50 5.64 20.62 6.13
CA TYR A 50 6.44 20.08 5.04
C TYR A 50 7.88 20.59 5.17
N LYS A 51 8.84 19.68 5.31
CA LYS A 51 10.27 20.00 5.33
C LYS A 51 10.91 19.57 4.03
N ASN A 52 11.58 20.51 3.37
CA ASN A 52 12.34 20.23 2.15
C ASN A 52 13.71 19.62 2.49
N ASN A 53 13.86 18.32 2.35
CA ASN A 53 15.16 17.65 2.52
C ASN A 53 15.91 17.47 1.19
N SER A 54 15.31 17.87 0.07
CA SER A 54 15.97 17.78 -1.24
C SER A 54 17.11 18.80 -1.34
N PRO A 55 18.10 18.57 -2.22
CA PRO A 55 19.12 19.57 -2.53
C PRO A 55 18.59 20.73 -3.39
N SER A 56 17.32 20.68 -3.81
CA SER A 56 16.70 21.63 -4.72
C SER A 56 15.88 22.68 -3.95
N THR A 57 15.85 23.91 -4.47
CA THR A 57 14.88 24.92 -4.01
C THR A 57 13.53 24.66 -4.67
N LEU A 58 12.46 24.59 -3.88
CA LEU A 58 11.10 24.35 -4.38
C LEU A 58 10.33 25.68 -4.49
N ASN A 59 9.70 25.93 -5.63
CA ASN A 59 8.86 27.12 -5.86
C ASN A 59 7.36 26.80 -5.83
N PHE A 60 7.01 25.53 -5.80
CA PHE A 60 5.65 25.02 -5.74
C PHE A 60 5.70 23.60 -5.18
N ILE A 61 4.54 23.09 -4.76
CA ILE A 61 4.34 21.70 -4.37
C ILE A 61 3.12 21.18 -5.13
N TRP A 62 3.26 20.05 -5.81
CA TRP A 62 2.10 19.35 -6.39
C TRP A 62 1.33 18.63 -5.30
N PHE A 63 0.01 18.67 -5.38
CA PHE A 63 -0.90 17.95 -4.51
C PHE A 63 -1.79 17.03 -5.34
N HIS A 64 -1.93 15.80 -4.86
CA HIS A 64 -3.01 14.90 -5.22
C HIS A 64 -4.27 15.29 -4.44
N ILE A 65 -5.37 15.42 -5.17
CA ILE A 65 -6.73 15.62 -4.67
C ILE A 65 -7.63 14.55 -5.31
N TRP A 66 -7.19 13.30 -5.17
CA TRP A 66 -7.71 12.09 -5.82
C TRP A 66 -9.23 11.84 -5.72
N PRO A 67 -10.00 12.36 -4.74
CA PRO A 67 -11.46 12.25 -4.82
C PRO A 67 -12.06 12.90 -6.08
N ASN A 68 -11.38 13.88 -6.69
CA ASN A 68 -11.81 14.46 -7.97
C ASN A 68 -11.65 13.51 -9.17
N ALA A 69 -10.95 12.38 -9.04
CA ALA A 69 -10.90 11.37 -10.10
C ALA A 69 -12.27 10.74 -10.37
N TYR A 70 -13.16 10.78 -9.38
CA TYR A 70 -14.53 10.28 -9.45
C TYR A 70 -15.53 11.33 -9.99
N LYS A 71 -15.09 12.56 -10.29
CA LYS A 71 -15.98 13.72 -10.51
C LYS A 71 -16.82 13.64 -11.76
N ASN A 72 -16.26 13.13 -12.84
CA ASN A 72 -16.94 13.01 -14.12
C ASN A 72 -16.22 11.99 -15.00
N ASP A 73 -16.72 11.78 -16.20
CA ASP A 73 -16.26 10.73 -17.08
C ASP A 73 -15.05 11.09 -17.94
N SER A 74 -14.54 12.32 -17.86
CA SER A 74 -13.35 12.78 -18.58
C SER A 74 -12.04 12.53 -17.82
N THR A 75 -12.13 12.09 -16.55
CA THR A 75 -10.96 11.84 -15.70
C THR A 75 -10.16 10.63 -16.18
N ALA A 76 -8.86 10.61 -15.85
CA ALA A 76 -7.97 9.51 -16.20
C ALA A 76 -8.50 8.15 -15.68
N LEU A 77 -9.02 8.11 -14.45
CA LEU A 77 -9.67 6.93 -13.85
C LEU A 77 -10.79 6.37 -14.74
N ILE A 78 -11.76 7.21 -15.10
CA ILE A 78 -12.95 6.75 -15.83
C ILE A 78 -12.61 6.40 -17.27
N GLN A 79 -11.67 7.11 -17.89
CA GLN A 79 -11.17 6.77 -19.21
C GLN A 79 -10.43 5.43 -19.20
N GLN A 80 -9.61 5.14 -18.18
CA GLN A 80 -8.94 3.84 -18.04
C GLN A 80 -9.95 2.71 -17.93
N ILE A 81 -10.95 2.82 -17.04
CA ILE A 81 -11.97 1.78 -16.85
C ILE A 81 -12.79 1.56 -18.14
N LYS A 82 -13.17 2.64 -18.85
CA LYS A 82 -13.94 2.53 -20.10
C LYS A 82 -13.16 1.87 -21.23
N ASN A 83 -11.84 2.05 -21.26
CA ASN A 83 -10.98 1.50 -22.30
C ASN A 83 -10.52 0.07 -21.98
N ASP A 84 -10.71 -0.42 -20.76
CA ASP A 84 -10.39 -1.78 -20.34
C ASP A 84 -11.64 -2.67 -20.33
N LYS A 85 -11.68 -3.66 -21.23
CA LYS A 85 -12.80 -4.58 -21.38
C LYS A 85 -13.05 -5.42 -20.13
N GLU A 86 -12.00 -5.80 -19.41
CA GLU A 86 -12.08 -6.62 -18.20
C GLU A 86 -12.72 -5.85 -17.03
N ARG A 87 -12.64 -4.52 -17.07
CA ARG A 87 -13.16 -3.62 -16.01
C ARG A 87 -14.48 -2.96 -16.35
N SER A 88 -15.02 -3.19 -17.55
CA SER A 88 -16.26 -2.58 -18.03
C SER A 88 -17.45 -2.69 -17.06
N LYS A 89 -17.59 -3.82 -16.35
CA LYS A 89 -18.65 -4.05 -15.35
C LYS A 89 -18.61 -3.09 -14.16
N LYS A 90 -17.45 -2.50 -13.83
CA LYS A 90 -17.36 -1.51 -12.73
C LYS A 90 -18.23 -0.29 -12.98
N MET A 91 -18.45 0.06 -14.25
CA MET A 91 -19.29 1.20 -14.62
C MET A 91 -20.78 1.00 -14.32
N GLU A 92 -21.23 -0.23 -14.03
CA GLU A 92 -22.62 -0.50 -13.63
C GLU A 92 -22.96 0.15 -12.27
N ASN A 93 -21.98 0.29 -11.39
CA ASN A 93 -22.12 0.90 -10.06
C ASN A 93 -21.50 2.31 -10.00
N PHE A 94 -21.19 2.92 -11.14
CA PHE A 94 -20.58 4.25 -11.16
C PHE A 94 -21.50 5.30 -10.52
N GLY A 95 -20.92 6.12 -9.65
CA GLY A 95 -21.51 7.35 -9.16
C GLY A 95 -20.41 8.38 -8.90
N ALA A 96 -20.78 9.65 -9.02
CA ALA A 96 -19.81 10.73 -8.89
C ALA A 96 -19.37 10.92 -7.44
N GLY A 97 -18.06 11.11 -7.26
CA GLY A 97 -17.45 11.63 -6.03
C GLY A 97 -16.71 12.93 -6.33
N SER A 98 -16.31 13.68 -5.31
CA SER A 98 -15.53 14.91 -5.52
C SER A 98 -14.80 15.35 -4.27
N ILE A 99 -13.86 16.28 -4.43
CA ILE A 99 -13.34 17.10 -3.35
C ILE A 99 -13.42 18.58 -3.75
N ASP A 100 -14.04 19.37 -2.88
CA ASP A 100 -14.25 20.81 -3.07
C ASP A 100 -13.94 21.57 -1.77
N GLY A 101 -14.04 22.91 -1.78
CA GLY A 101 -13.77 23.75 -0.61
C GLY A 101 -12.29 23.95 -0.27
N LEU A 102 -11.39 23.56 -1.18
CA LEU A 102 -9.94 23.71 -1.04
C LEU A 102 -9.57 25.20 -1.00
N ALA A 103 -9.02 25.62 0.13
CA ALA A 103 -8.56 26.98 0.40
C ALA A 103 -7.15 26.92 0.98
N PHE A 104 -6.20 26.56 0.12
CA PHE A 104 -4.81 26.38 0.51
C PHE A 104 -4.21 27.65 1.10
N LYS A 105 -3.51 27.47 2.22
CA LYS A 105 -2.66 28.48 2.86
C LYS A 105 -1.26 27.94 3.03
N VAL A 106 -0.26 28.79 2.85
CA VAL A 106 1.15 28.53 3.17
C VAL A 106 1.57 29.55 4.22
N ASN A 107 1.99 29.09 5.40
CA ASN A 107 2.33 29.92 6.56
C ASN A 107 1.24 30.96 6.86
N ASP A 108 0.00 30.47 6.96
CA ASP A 108 -1.24 31.24 7.20
C ASP A 108 -1.64 32.26 6.12
N GLN A 109 -0.87 32.39 5.03
CA GLN A 109 -1.21 33.24 3.89
C GLN A 109 -1.92 32.43 2.80
N PRO A 110 -2.98 32.96 2.16
CA PRO A 110 -3.61 32.30 1.02
C PRO A 110 -2.60 31.99 -0.08
N ALA A 111 -2.56 30.75 -0.55
CA ALA A 111 -1.67 30.32 -1.62
C ALA A 111 -2.39 30.31 -2.97
N LYS A 112 -1.71 30.75 -4.03
CA LYS A 112 -2.21 30.58 -5.40
C LYS A 112 -2.16 29.11 -5.77
N THR A 113 -3.22 28.63 -6.43
CA THR A 113 -3.24 27.30 -7.02
C THR A 113 -3.34 27.33 -8.54
N GLU A 114 -2.79 26.30 -9.20
CA GLU A 114 -2.87 26.11 -10.65
C GLU A 114 -3.29 24.67 -10.95
N ALA A 115 -4.16 24.50 -11.95
CA ALA A 115 -4.54 23.16 -12.42
C ALA A 115 -3.38 22.48 -13.14
N HIS A 116 -3.40 21.14 -13.15
CA HIS A 116 -2.50 20.36 -13.98
C HIS A 116 -2.76 20.63 -15.49
N PRO A 117 -1.73 20.71 -16.36
CA PRO A 117 -1.91 21.01 -17.78
C PRO A 117 -2.65 19.91 -18.55
N ASN A 118 -2.57 18.65 -18.11
CA ASN A 118 -3.41 17.57 -18.65
C ASN A 118 -4.84 17.69 -18.10
N PRO A 119 -5.86 17.92 -18.95
CA PRO A 119 -7.23 18.12 -18.51
C PRO A 119 -7.88 16.86 -17.89
N GLN A 120 -7.30 15.67 -18.07
CA GLN A 120 -7.79 14.45 -17.41
C GLN A 120 -7.35 14.36 -15.95
N TYR A 121 -6.35 15.15 -15.52
CA TYR A 121 -5.72 15.10 -14.20
C TYR A 121 -6.30 16.19 -13.29
N ILE A 122 -7.62 16.34 -13.31
CA ILE A 122 -8.35 17.32 -12.47
C ILE A 122 -8.23 17.04 -10.97
N ASP A 123 -7.70 15.86 -10.65
CA ASP A 123 -7.38 15.35 -9.34
C ASP A 123 -5.94 15.70 -8.91
N ILE A 124 -5.29 16.64 -9.60
CA ILE A 124 -3.96 17.16 -9.28
C ILE A 124 -3.98 18.68 -9.31
N ILE A 125 -3.39 19.31 -8.30
CA ILE A 125 -3.32 20.76 -8.17
C ILE A 125 -1.92 21.21 -7.74
N LYS A 126 -1.43 22.28 -8.35
CA LYS A 126 -0.16 22.92 -7.96
C LYS A 126 -0.44 23.97 -6.91
N VAL A 127 0.22 23.90 -5.77
CA VAL A 127 0.25 24.97 -4.76
C VAL A 127 1.52 25.79 -4.97
N VAL A 128 1.38 27.05 -5.39
CA VAL A 128 2.50 27.95 -5.65
C VAL A 128 3.00 28.55 -4.34
N LEU A 129 4.32 28.57 -4.14
CA LEU A 129 4.93 29.16 -2.94
C LEU A 129 5.35 30.60 -3.23
N ASP A 130 4.79 31.56 -2.49
CA ASP A 130 5.16 32.99 -2.61
C ASP A 130 6.63 33.24 -2.25
N LYS A 131 7.18 32.41 -1.37
CA LYS A 131 8.61 32.37 -1.04
C LYS A 131 9.15 30.98 -1.38
N PRO A 132 10.24 30.89 -2.15
CA PRO A 132 10.87 29.61 -2.42
C PRO A 132 11.25 28.89 -1.13
N LEU A 133 11.01 27.58 -1.08
CA LEU A 133 11.37 26.72 0.03
C LEU A 133 12.78 26.16 -0.21
N LEU A 134 13.76 26.66 0.54
CA LEU A 134 15.16 26.27 0.40
C LEU A 134 15.43 24.86 0.96
N PRO A 135 16.52 24.19 0.55
CA PRO A 135 16.98 22.97 1.20
C PRO A 135 17.13 23.12 2.72
N GLY A 136 16.54 22.21 3.48
CA GLY A 136 16.54 22.19 4.94
C GLY A 136 15.41 22.98 5.61
N ASP A 137 14.76 23.91 4.90
CA ASP A 137 13.70 24.75 5.43
C ASP A 137 12.37 23.98 5.57
N SER A 138 11.42 24.57 6.31
CA SER A 138 10.08 24.03 6.48
C SER A 138 9.01 25.10 6.31
N ILE A 139 7.84 24.68 5.83
CA ILE A 139 6.62 25.49 5.75
C ILE A 139 5.45 24.74 6.39
N THR A 140 4.41 25.49 6.75
CA THR A 140 3.11 24.94 7.13
C THR A 140 2.12 25.17 6.01
N ILE A 141 1.51 24.10 5.51
CA ILE A 141 0.46 24.14 4.50
C ILE A 141 -0.84 23.75 5.18
N ALA A 142 -1.95 24.42 4.90
CA ALA A 142 -3.25 24.07 5.46
C ALA A 142 -4.37 24.27 4.45
N THR A 143 -5.40 23.43 4.51
CA THR A 143 -6.61 23.61 3.69
C THR A 143 -7.82 22.96 4.36
N ALA A 144 -8.99 23.56 4.18
CA ALA A 144 -10.27 22.87 4.39
C ALA A 144 -10.60 22.01 3.17
N PHE A 145 -11.47 21.04 3.33
CA PHE A 145 -12.03 20.26 2.24
C PHE A 145 -13.39 19.65 2.59
N LYS A 146 -14.21 19.39 1.57
CA LYS A 146 -15.37 18.50 1.64
C LYS A 146 -15.27 17.46 0.54
N VAL A 147 -15.29 16.20 0.92
CA VAL A 147 -15.33 15.05 0.01
C VAL A 147 -16.74 14.51 -0.09
N MET A 148 -17.22 14.33 -1.31
CA MET A 148 -18.41 13.52 -1.61
C MET A 148 -17.94 12.11 -1.96
N LEU A 149 -18.40 11.11 -1.20
CA LEU A 149 -18.02 9.72 -1.41
C LEU A 149 -18.88 9.10 -2.52
N PRO A 150 -18.28 8.47 -3.54
CA PRO A 150 -19.03 7.75 -4.56
C PRO A 150 -19.61 6.45 -3.98
N PRO A 151 -20.58 5.81 -4.65
CA PRO A 151 -20.85 4.39 -4.44
C PRO A 151 -19.55 3.58 -4.61
N TYR A 152 -19.40 2.50 -3.87
CA TYR A 152 -18.18 1.71 -3.93
C TYR A 152 -18.06 0.91 -5.24
N PHE A 153 -17.29 1.45 -6.19
CA PHE A 153 -16.95 0.76 -7.45
C PHE A 153 -15.43 0.69 -7.72
N SER A 154 -14.61 1.44 -6.95
CA SER A 154 -13.15 1.37 -6.96
C SER A 154 -12.61 1.25 -5.53
N ARG A 155 -11.68 2.10 -5.05
CA ARG A 155 -11.04 1.96 -3.72
C ARG A 155 -11.69 2.76 -2.59
N SER A 156 -12.33 3.89 -2.89
CA SER A 156 -13.07 4.69 -1.89
C SER A 156 -14.56 4.69 -2.20
N GLY A 157 -15.39 4.84 -1.17
CA GLY A 157 -16.82 5.04 -1.35
C GLY A 157 -17.65 4.56 -0.18
N TYR A 158 -18.90 4.24 -0.47
CA TYR A 158 -19.84 3.64 0.48
C TYR A 158 -20.59 2.46 -0.16
N ALA A 159 -20.93 1.46 0.64
CA ALA A 159 -21.82 0.36 0.27
C ALA A 159 -22.42 -0.27 1.53
N ASP A 160 -23.70 -0.67 1.48
CA ASP A 160 -24.37 -1.45 2.53
C ASP A 160 -24.30 -0.91 3.98
N GLY A 161 -24.05 0.39 4.15
CA GLY A 161 -23.89 1.04 5.46
C GLY A 161 -22.44 1.32 5.85
N GLU A 162 -21.51 0.67 5.14
CA GLU A 162 -20.07 0.77 5.27
C GLU A 162 -19.53 2.00 4.54
N PHE A 163 -18.46 2.57 5.09
CA PHE A 163 -17.72 3.69 4.52
C PHE A 163 -16.24 3.33 4.41
N MET A 164 -15.68 3.51 3.20
CA MET A 164 -14.28 3.28 2.88
C MET A 164 -13.64 4.62 2.53
N ALA A 165 -13.05 5.26 3.53
CA ALA A 165 -12.34 6.53 3.38
C ALA A 165 -10.88 6.25 3.00
N CYS A 166 -10.67 6.21 1.69
CA CYS A 166 -9.43 5.89 1.03
C CYS A 166 -9.06 7.07 0.14
N GLN A 167 -7.81 7.52 0.13
CA GLN A 167 -7.41 8.64 -0.73
C GLN A 167 -8.31 9.88 -0.59
N TRP A 168 -8.74 10.17 0.64
CA TRP A 168 -9.89 11.03 0.96
C TRP A 168 -9.48 12.45 1.40
N TYR A 169 -8.19 12.77 1.38
CA TYR A 169 -7.64 14.06 1.81
C TYR A 169 -6.58 14.55 0.80
N PRO A 170 -6.29 15.86 0.73
CA PRO A 170 -5.21 16.36 -0.12
C PRO A 170 -3.83 15.87 0.35
N LYS A 171 -2.98 15.45 -0.59
CA LYS A 171 -1.64 14.91 -0.29
C LYS A 171 -0.58 15.55 -1.18
N PRO A 172 0.57 16.02 -0.67
CA PRO A 172 1.70 16.37 -1.51
C PRO A 172 2.14 15.16 -2.34
N ALA A 173 2.36 15.36 -3.62
CA ALA A 173 2.99 14.36 -4.48
C ALA A 173 4.45 14.16 -4.05
N VAL A 174 4.97 12.95 -4.23
CA VAL A 174 6.38 12.65 -3.92
C VAL A 174 7.31 13.49 -4.79
N PHE A 175 8.30 14.11 -4.16
CA PHE A 175 9.44 14.70 -4.85
C PHE A 175 10.69 13.90 -4.51
N ASP A 176 11.25 13.18 -5.48
CA ASP A 176 12.42 12.32 -5.29
C ASP A 176 13.55 12.66 -6.28
N LYS A 177 14.56 11.79 -6.38
CA LYS A 177 15.70 11.99 -7.29
C LYS A 177 15.31 12.11 -8.77
N ASN A 178 14.14 11.61 -9.16
CA ASN A 178 13.60 11.64 -10.52
C ASN A 178 12.66 12.85 -10.74
N GLY A 179 12.36 13.64 -9.69
CA GLY A 179 11.53 14.83 -9.76
C GLY A 179 10.17 14.64 -9.08
N TRP A 180 9.17 15.38 -9.56
CA TRP A 180 7.80 15.30 -9.04
C TRP A 180 7.06 14.09 -9.60
N ASN A 181 6.21 13.49 -8.77
CA ASN A 181 5.35 12.36 -9.11
C ASN A 181 3.86 12.79 -9.14
N GLU A 182 3.52 13.73 -10.03
CA GLU A 182 2.14 14.20 -10.28
C GLU A 182 1.28 13.17 -11.04
N ILE A 183 1.12 11.98 -10.47
CA ILE A 183 0.32 10.89 -11.05
C ILE A 183 -1.18 11.05 -10.75
N PRO A 184 -2.06 10.82 -11.76
CA PRO A 184 -3.49 10.80 -11.52
C PRO A 184 -3.87 9.51 -10.80
N TYR A 185 -5.00 9.55 -10.11
CA TYR A 185 -5.66 8.34 -9.65
C TYR A 185 -6.06 7.48 -10.84
N LEU A 186 -5.72 6.21 -10.77
CA LEU A 186 -6.08 5.18 -11.74
C LEU A 186 -6.68 4.00 -10.96
N ASP A 187 -7.43 3.17 -11.66
CA ASP A 187 -7.97 1.94 -11.07
C ASP A 187 -6.93 0.80 -11.14
N MET A 188 -6.04 0.84 -12.14
CA MET A 188 -4.91 -0.07 -12.31
C MET A 188 -3.60 0.63 -11.93
N GLY A 189 -2.82 -0.05 -11.09
CA GLY A 189 -1.63 0.50 -10.45
C GLY A 189 -1.97 1.16 -9.12
N GLU A 190 -1.14 0.89 -8.12
CA GLU A 190 -1.31 1.46 -6.78
C GLU A 190 -0.75 2.89 -6.70
N PHE A 191 -0.39 3.32 -5.49
CA PHE A 191 -0.11 4.69 -5.12
C PHE A 191 1.37 4.91 -4.79
N TYR A 192 1.81 6.16 -4.80
CA TYR A 192 3.14 6.54 -4.35
C TYR A 192 3.04 7.85 -3.57
N SER A 193 3.35 7.81 -2.28
CA SER A 193 3.13 8.89 -1.33
C SER A 193 4.34 9.07 -0.40
N GLU A 194 4.58 10.30 0.05
CA GLU A 194 5.66 10.61 0.99
C GLU A 194 5.39 9.96 2.36
N TYR A 195 6.46 9.55 3.05
CA TYR A 195 6.36 9.17 4.45
C TYR A 195 5.99 10.36 5.34
N ALA A 196 5.05 10.14 6.26
CA ALA A 196 4.65 11.15 7.21
C ALA A 196 4.25 10.59 8.58
N ASP A 197 4.28 11.48 9.57
CA ASP A 197 3.61 11.27 10.85
C ASP A 197 2.19 11.84 10.77
N TYR A 198 1.22 11.10 11.28
CA TYR A 198 -0.19 11.46 11.24
C TYR A 198 -0.76 11.57 12.64
N THR A 199 -1.38 12.72 12.93
CA THR A 199 -2.33 12.87 14.03
C THR A 199 -3.70 13.14 13.42
N VAL A 200 -4.62 12.17 13.50
CA VAL A 200 -5.93 12.26 12.85
C VAL A 200 -7.04 12.20 13.91
N SER A 201 -7.99 13.14 13.83
CA SER A 201 -9.22 13.13 14.62
C SER A 201 -10.40 12.87 13.69
N ILE A 202 -11.13 11.78 13.92
CA ILE A 202 -12.26 11.35 13.09
C ILE A 202 -13.54 11.42 13.93
N THR A 203 -14.45 12.30 13.56
CA THR A 203 -15.78 12.40 14.14
C THR A 203 -16.77 11.54 13.35
N VAL A 204 -17.44 10.62 14.02
CA VAL A 204 -18.45 9.71 13.44
C VAL A 204 -19.68 9.66 14.34
N PRO A 205 -20.86 9.23 13.84
CA PRO A 205 -21.99 8.91 14.71
C PRO A 205 -21.56 7.85 15.75
N SER A 206 -22.04 7.98 16.98
CA SER A 206 -21.43 7.32 18.14
C SER A 206 -21.51 5.79 18.12
N ASP A 207 -22.42 5.22 17.32
CA ASP A 207 -22.64 3.80 17.10
C ASP A 207 -21.71 3.16 16.05
N TYR A 208 -20.96 3.95 15.27
CA TYR A 208 -19.99 3.42 14.31
C TYR A 208 -18.75 2.84 15.00
N ILE A 209 -18.24 1.74 14.46
CA ILE A 209 -16.91 1.20 14.76
C ILE A 209 -15.97 1.68 13.67
N VAL A 210 -14.73 2.05 14.03
CA VAL A 210 -13.74 2.54 13.07
C VAL A 210 -12.43 1.74 13.17
N GLY A 211 -12.05 1.07 12.08
CA GLY A 211 -10.71 0.55 11.85
C GLY A 211 -9.93 1.54 10.98
N ALA A 212 -8.71 1.92 11.37
CA ALA A 212 -7.98 2.98 10.68
C ALA A 212 -6.47 2.80 10.77
N THR A 213 -5.72 3.40 9.86
CA THR A 213 -4.26 3.49 9.94
C THR A 213 -3.86 4.06 11.30
N GLY A 214 -2.87 3.46 11.94
CA GLY A 214 -2.32 3.94 13.21
C GLY A 214 -3.01 3.39 14.46
N THR A 215 -2.50 3.84 15.59
CA THR A 215 -2.97 3.44 16.93
C THR A 215 -4.10 4.35 17.38
N LEU A 216 -5.21 3.76 17.79
CA LEU A 216 -6.33 4.49 18.41
C LEU A 216 -5.89 5.03 19.78
N GLN A 217 -5.86 6.35 19.92
CA GLN A 217 -5.45 7.09 21.11
C GLN A 217 -6.61 7.37 22.07
N THR A 218 -7.86 7.33 21.60
CA THR A 218 -9.05 7.50 22.45
C THR A 218 -9.20 6.31 23.39
N LYS A 219 -8.62 6.41 24.60
CA LYS A 219 -8.47 5.30 25.54
C LYS A 219 -9.77 4.55 25.86
N GLU A 220 -10.86 5.27 26.09
CA GLU A 220 -12.14 4.64 26.44
C GLU A 220 -12.67 3.74 25.30
N GLU A 221 -12.55 4.20 24.05
CA GLU A 221 -12.94 3.43 22.87
C GLU A 221 -11.99 2.24 22.64
N LEU A 222 -10.68 2.46 22.79
CA LEU A 222 -9.68 1.39 22.66
C LEU A 222 -9.90 0.29 23.69
N ASP A 223 -10.10 0.64 24.96
CA ASP A 223 -10.34 -0.31 26.04
C ASP A 223 -11.64 -1.10 25.78
N ALA A 224 -12.67 -0.45 25.21
CA ALA A 224 -13.90 -1.12 24.79
C ALA A 224 -13.66 -2.13 23.65
N TYR A 225 -12.94 -1.74 22.59
CA TYR A 225 -12.60 -2.62 21.46
C TYR A 225 -11.77 -3.82 21.90
N LYS A 226 -10.73 -3.61 22.72
CA LYS A 226 -9.90 -4.71 23.25
C LYS A 226 -10.72 -5.67 24.10
N LYS A 227 -11.62 -5.15 24.95
CA LYS A 227 -12.49 -5.97 25.81
C LYS A 227 -13.45 -6.84 25.01
N ILE A 228 -14.22 -6.27 24.09
CA ILE A 228 -15.17 -7.04 23.27
C ILE A 228 -14.43 -7.95 22.30
N GLY A 229 -13.30 -7.48 21.76
CA GLY A 229 -12.48 -8.24 20.82
C GLY A 229 -11.91 -9.50 21.44
N LEU A 230 -11.36 -9.41 22.66
CA LEU A 230 -10.87 -10.58 23.38
C LEU A 230 -11.99 -11.59 23.70
N GLN A 231 -13.19 -11.10 24.02
CA GLN A 231 -14.36 -11.94 24.24
C GLN A 231 -14.77 -12.69 22.95
N ASN A 232 -14.85 -11.98 21.83
CA ASN A 232 -15.20 -12.55 20.52
C ASN A 232 -14.13 -13.53 20.00
N VAL A 233 -12.86 -13.33 20.34
CA VAL A 233 -11.78 -14.29 20.06
C VAL A 233 -11.87 -15.53 20.94
N THR A 234 -12.35 -15.40 22.18
CA THR A 234 -12.50 -16.53 23.12
C THR A 234 -13.72 -17.40 22.77
N ASP A 235 -14.84 -16.80 22.33
CA ASP A 235 -16.07 -17.51 21.95
C ASP A 235 -16.41 -17.34 20.45
N ARG A 236 -15.51 -17.80 19.58
CA ARG A 236 -15.67 -17.68 18.11
C ARG A 236 -16.83 -18.47 17.51
N LYS A 237 -17.34 -19.47 18.24
CA LYS A 237 -18.47 -20.32 17.78
C LYS A 237 -19.81 -19.82 18.31
N GLY A 238 -19.80 -19.01 19.36
CA GLY A 238 -20.97 -18.38 19.93
C GLY A 238 -21.47 -17.20 19.10
N LYS A 239 -22.49 -16.54 19.63
CA LYS A 239 -22.98 -15.27 19.06
C LYS A 239 -22.03 -14.16 19.49
N PRO A 240 -21.44 -13.39 18.56
CA PRO A 240 -20.49 -12.33 18.92
C PRO A 240 -21.17 -11.27 19.78
N VAL A 241 -20.40 -10.71 20.71
CA VAL A 241 -20.78 -9.58 21.53
C VAL A 241 -20.79 -8.32 20.65
N PRO A 242 -21.95 -7.66 20.49
CA PRO A 242 -22.03 -6.44 19.68
C PRO A 242 -21.34 -5.29 20.40
N TYR A 243 -20.76 -4.37 19.63
CA TYR A 243 -20.31 -3.09 20.15
C TYR A 243 -21.51 -2.28 20.67
N ALA A 244 -21.32 -1.63 21.81
CA ALA A 244 -22.27 -0.67 22.36
C ALA A 244 -21.49 0.55 22.85
N THR A 245 -21.81 1.70 22.29
CA THR A 245 -21.10 2.94 22.60
C THR A 245 -21.32 3.39 24.04
N SER A 246 -20.24 3.80 24.71
CA SER A 246 -20.31 4.44 26.04
C SER A 246 -20.65 5.93 25.95
N PHE A 247 -20.36 6.56 24.80
CA PHE A 247 -20.61 7.97 24.52
C PHE A 247 -22.11 8.29 24.60
N LYS A 248 -22.45 9.35 25.35
CA LYS A 248 -23.85 9.82 25.51
C LYS A 248 -24.26 10.85 24.46
N THR A 249 -23.33 11.24 23.61
CA THR A 249 -23.54 12.18 22.50
C THR A 249 -23.92 11.42 21.22
N PRO A 250 -24.65 12.06 20.28
CA PRO A 250 -24.99 11.46 18.98
C PRO A 250 -23.76 11.14 18.12
N ALA A 251 -22.63 11.83 18.35
CA ALA A 251 -21.36 11.63 17.66
C ALA A 251 -20.23 11.49 18.67
N LYS A 252 -19.14 10.83 18.26
CA LYS A 252 -17.88 10.71 19.01
C LYS A 252 -16.72 11.10 18.12
N THR A 253 -15.63 11.57 18.72
CA THR A 253 -14.38 11.86 18.01
C THR A 253 -13.29 10.91 18.47
N LEU A 254 -12.72 10.19 17.51
CA LEU A 254 -11.64 9.23 17.72
C LEU A 254 -10.31 9.84 17.27
N SER A 255 -9.30 9.80 18.13
CA SER A 255 -7.94 10.25 17.78
C SER A 255 -7.07 9.06 17.43
N TYR A 256 -6.32 9.15 16.33
CA TYR A 256 -5.36 8.15 15.88
C TYR A 256 -3.98 8.78 15.71
N TYR A 257 -2.93 7.98 15.94
CA TYR A 257 -1.55 8.34 15.67
C TYR A 257 -0.83 7.27 14.86
N ALA A 258 -0.15 7.69 13.79
CA ALA A 258 0.74 6.86 12.98
C ALA A 258 2.07 7.60 12.77
N GLU A 259 3.18 6.87 12.75
CA GLU A 259 4.52 7.44 12.56
C GLU A 259 5.17 6.80 11.34
N GLN A 260 5.80 7.63 10.50
CA GLN A 260 6.53 7.20 9.31
C GLN A 260 5.76 6.20 8.44
N VAL A 261 4.54 6.56 8.02
CA VAL A 261 3.73 5.75 7.09
C VAL A 261 3.42 6.55 5.82
N PRO A 262 3.20 5.90 4.66
CA PRO A 262 2.98 6.61 3.40
C PRO A 262 1.53 7.10 3.21
N ASP A 263 0.56 6.58 3.97
CA ASP A 263 -0.84 6.95 3.78
C ASP A 263 -1.67 6.79 5.06
N PHE A 264 -2.93 7.25 5.03
CA PHE A 264 -3.89 7.12 6.11
C PHE A 264 -5.29 6.82 5.56
N ALA A 265 -5.78 5.60 5.80
CA ALA A 265 -7.14 5.20 5.46
C ALA A 265 -7.95 4.82 6.71
N TRP A 266 -9.27 4.84 6.58
CA TRP A 266 -10.16 4.35 7.62
C TRP A 266 -11.47 3.79 7.07
N PHE A 267 -12.03 2.86 7.83
CA PHE A 267 -13.21 2.08 7.48
C PHE A 267 -14.20 2.14 8.63
N ALA A 268 -15.46 2.38 8.32
CA ALA A 268 -16.48 2.58 9.35
C ALA A 268 -17.79 1.86 9.02
N ASP A 269 -18.27 1.05 9.96
CA ASP A 269 -19.59 0.42 9.92
C ASP A 269 -20.14 0.25 11.35
N LYS A 270 -21.47 0.15 11.49
CA LYS A 270 -22.15 -0.04 12.79
C LYS A 270 -22.23 -1.51 13.22
N GLY A 271 -22.22 -2.40 12.24
CA GLY A 271 -22.41 -3.84 12.33
C GLY A 271 -21.11 -4.64 12.41
N PHE A 272 -19.94 -4.00 12.44
CA PHE A 272 -18.69 -4.71 12.66
C PHE A 272 -18.71 -5.50 13.98
N VAL A 273 -18.20 -6.72 13.90
CA VAL A 273 -17.71 -7.52 15.00
C VAL A 273 -16.22 -7.24 15.11
N VAL A 274 -15.79 -6.82 16.29
CA VAL A 274 -14.38 -6.61 16.60
C VAL A 274 -13.81 -7.91 17.18
N GLN A 275 -12.67 -8.35 16.69
CA GLN A 275 -11.76 -9.30 17.33
C GLN A 275 -10.46 -8.57 17.69
N TYR A 276 -9.85 -8.97 18.81
CA TYR A 276 -8.60 -8.41 19.29
C TYR A 276 -7.73 -9.49 19.93
N ASP A 277 -6.45 -9.47 19.60
CA ASP A 277 -5.40 -10.24 20.28
C ASP A 277 -4.06 -9.50 20.11
N THR A 278 -2.97 -10.14 20.51
CA THR A 278 -1.61 -9.64 20.34
C THR A 278 -0.76 -10.61 19.51
N VAL A 279 0.26 -10.07 18.84
CA VAL A 279 1.27 -10.86 18.11
C VAL A 279 2.62 -10.71 18.79
N LEU A 280 3.21 -11.82 19.23
CA LEU A 280 4.63 -11.87 19.62
C LEU A 280 5.46 -12.05 18.36
N LEU A 281 6.28 -11.06 18.04
CA LEU A 281 7.20 -11.06 16.90
C LEU A 281 8.46 -11.88 17.21
N PRO A 282 9.21 -12.35 16.18
CA PRO A 282 10.43 -13.12 16.38
C PRO A 282 11.50 -12.44 17.25
N GLY A 283 11.61 -11.10 17.20
CA GLY A 283 12.53 -10.32 18.03
C GLY A 283 12.04 -10.07 19.45
N GLY A 284 10.87 -10.60 19.84
CA GLY A 284 10.30 -10.49 21.19
C GLY A 284 9.40 -9.28 21.41
N LYS A 285 9.25 -8.40 20.43
CA LYS A 285 8.28 -7.29 20.48
C LYS A 285 6.86 -7.84 20.42
N ILE A 286 5.95 -7.25 21.21
CA ILE A 286 4.51 -7.54 21.16
C ILE A 286 3.81 -6.37 20.48
N ILE A 287 2.93 -6.67 19.53
CA ILE A 287 2.07 -5.69 18.84
C ILE A 287 0.59 -6.05 18.99
N ASP A 288 -0.28 -5.07 18.80
CA ASP A 288 -1.73 -5.28 18.79
C ASP A 288 -2.19 -5.82 17.43
N ALA A 289 -3.20 -6.69 17.43
CA ALA A 289 -3.88 -7.16 16.23
C ALA A 289 -5.40 -7.00 16.36
N PHE A 290 -6.04 -6.43 15.34
CA PHE A 290 -7.50 -6.32 15.28
C PHE A 290 -8.05 -6.90 13.97
N SER A 291 -9.24 -7.48 14.07
CA SER A 291 -10.06 -7.81 12.90
C SER A 291 -11.46 -7.21 13.07
N TYR A 292 -11.99 -6.64 12.00
CA TYR A 292 -13.32 -6.04 11.93
C TYR A 292 -14.10 -6.74 10.82
N TYR A 293 -15.18 -7.44 11.15
CA TYR A 293 -15.92 -8.24 10.17
C TYR A 293 -17.42 -8.26 10.42
N HIS A 294 -18.21 -8.81 9.51
CA HIS A 294 -19.66 -8.87 9.63
C HIS A 294 -20.12 -10.22 10.17
N ASN A 295 -21.06 -10.20 11.13
CA ASN A 295 -21.68 -11.40 11.69
C ASN A 295 -22.69 -12.02 10.72
N LYS A 296 -22.21 -12.67 9.66
CA LYS A 296 -23.02 -13.44 8.72
C LYS A 296 -23.10 -14.91 9.17
N LYS A 297 -24.20 -15.59 8.86
CA LYS A 297 -24.35 -17.03 9.14
C LYS A 297 -23.21 -17.79 8.47
N ASN A 298 -22.52 -18.64 9.24
CA ASN A 298 -21.37 -19.43 8.78
C ASN A 298 -20.19 -18.58 8.27
N THR A 299 -20.04 -17.34 8.74
CA THR A 299 -18.88 -16.52 8.36
C THR A 299 -17.57 -17.21 8.69
N ILE A 300 -16.66 -17.23 7.72
CA ILE A 300 -15.31 -17.80 7.88
C ILE A 300 -14.34 -16.81 8.55
N TRP A 301 -14.75 -15.54 8.68
CA TRP A 301 -13.98 -14.47 9.33
C TRP A 301 -13.77 -14.66 10.83
N ASN A 302 -14.46 -15.61 11.46
CA ASN A 302 -14.25 -15.96 12.87
C ASN A 302 -12.79 -16.37 13.17
N ASN A 303 -12.01 -16.78 12.16
CA ASN A 303 -10.60 -17.15 12.30
C ASN A 303 -9.63 -16.06 11.81
N SER A 304 -10.13 -14.92 11.34
CA SER A 304 -9.31 -13.85 10.73
C SER A 304 -8.18 -13.38 11.63
N ILE A 305 -8.38 -13.27 12.96
CA ILE A 305 -7.30 -12.88 13.88
C ILE A 305 -6.12 -13.87 13.88
N ASP A 306 -6.34 -15.16 13.62
CA ASP A 306 -5.26 -16.14 13.53
C ASP A 306 -4.51 -16.00 12.20
N TYR A 307 -5.23 -15.75 11.10
CA TYR A 307 -4.63 -15.47 9.79
C TYR A 307 -3.73 -14.23 9.85
N ILE A 308 -4.18 -13.18 10.53
CA ILE A 308 -3.37 -11.98 10.79
C ILE A 308 -2.08 -12.33 11.53
N LYS A 309 -2.20 -13.09 12.62
CA LYS A 309 -1.05 -13.48 13.45
C LYS A 309 -0.05 -14.35 12.68
N ASP A 310 -0.54 -15.27 11.87
CA ASP A 310 0.29 -16.16 11.06
C ASP A 310 1.02 -15.37 9.96
N GLY A 311 0.30 -14.53 9.20
CA GLY A 311 0.88 -13.68 8.16
C GLY A 311 1.96 -12.75 8.71
N VAL A 312 1.68 -12.03 9.80
CA VAL A 312 2.65 -11.11 10.41
C VAL A 312 3.91 -11.83 10.88
N LYS A 313 3.77 -13.02 11.50
CA LYS A 313 4.94 -13.79 11.94
C LYS A 313 5.78 -14.26 10.76
N LYS A 314 5.13 -14.82 9.73
CA LYS A 314 5.81 -15.34 8.54
C LYS A 314 6.57 -14.25 7.79
N TYR A 315 5.97 -13.09 7.53
CA TYR A 315 6.67 -11.98 6.91
C TYR A 315 7.77 -11.39 7.80
N SER A 316 7.56 -11.37 9.12
CA SER A 316 8.61 -10.96 10.06
C SER A 316 9.84 -11.87 10.00
N GLU A 317 9.64 -13.17 9.78
CA GLU A 317 10.71 -14.16 9.62
C GLU A 317 11.37 -14.07 8.23
N TRP A 318 10.58 -13.95 7.17
CA TRP A 318 11.05 -14.03 5.79
C TRP A 318 11.67 -12.73 5.28
N VAL A 319 11.12 -11.58 5.66
CA VAL A 319 11.51 -10.28 5.11
C VAL A 319 12.28 -9.44 6.13
N GLY A 320 11.76 -9.37 7.35
CA GLY A 320 12.36 -8.66 8.47
C GLY A 320 11.30 -8.17 9.46
N GLU A 321 11.67 -7.77 10.66
CA GLU A 321 10.68 -7.57 11.73
C GLU A 321 9.68 -6.42 11.47
N TYR A 322 8.39 -6.67 11.73
CA TYR A 322 7.31 -5.70 11.60
C TYR A 322 7.53 -4.44 12.46
N ALA A 323 7.56 -3.25 11.82
CA ALA A 323 7.85 -2.00 12.53
C ALA A 323 6.68 -1.46 13.34
N TYR A 324 5.46 -1.61 12.85
CA TYR A 324 4.33 -0.86 13.38
C TYR A 324 3.81 -1.44 14.70
N PRO A 325 3.15 -0.63 15.54
CA PRO A 325 2.62 -1.08 16.84
C PRO A 325 1.31 -1.87 16.75
N VAL A 326 0.63 -1.82 15.61
CA VAL A 326 -0.67 -2.46 15.39
C VAL A 326 -0.80 -2.95 13.95
N VAL A 327 -1.47 -4.07 13.76
CA VAL A 327 -1.95 -4.58 12.47
C VAL A 327 -3.46 -4.76 12.52
N GLN A 328 -4.17 -4.37 11.47
CA GLN A 328 -5.63 -4.42 11.44
C GLN A 328 -6.11 -4.92 10.09
N VAL A 329 -7.18 -5.72 10.10
CA VAL A 329 -7.84 -6.20 8.88
C VAL A 329 -9.34 -5.96 8.98
N VAL A 330 -9.94 -5.48 7.90
CA VAL A 330 -11.36 -5.13 7.80
C VAL A 330 -11.99 -5.94 6.67
N GLU A 331 -13.10 -6.62 6.94
CA GLU A 331 -13.99 -7.17 5.91
C GLU A 331 -14.70 -6.00 5.24
N GLY A 332 -14.45 -5.82 3.95
CA GLY A 332 -15.17 -4.87 3.11
C GLY A 332 -16.24 -5.53 2.24
N PRO A 333 -17.04 -4.72 1.55
CA PRO A 333 -18.04 -5.20 0.62
C PRO A 333 -17.34 -5.84 -0.59
N LYS A 334 -18.01 -6.82 -1.18
CA LYS A 334 -17.48 -7.48 -2.39
C LYS A 334 -17.31 -6.46 -3.51
N ASN A 335 -16.12 -6.42 -4.11
CA ASN A 335 -15.86 -5.61 -5.30
C ASN A 335 -15.25 -6.44 -6.44
N ASN A 336 -15.20 -5.83 -7.62
CA ASN A 336 -14.60 -6.43 -8.82
C ASN A 336 -13.14 -5.95 -9.04
N SER A 337 -12.47 -5.45 -7.99
CA SER A 337 -11.24 -4.66 -8.17
C SER A 337 -9.95 -5.40 -7.82
N SER A 338 -9.90 -6.18 -6.73
CA SER A 338 -8.59 -6.56 -6.17
C SER A 338 -8.53 -7.66 -5.12
N GLY A 339 -9.64 -8.14 -4.58
CA GLY A 339 -9.59 -9.08 -3.45
C GLY A 339 -9.26 -8.43 -2.10
N GLY A 340 -8.45 -7.35 -2.07
CA GLY A 340 -8.21 -6.48 -0.92
C GLY A 340 -7.57 -5.11 -1.25
N MET A 341 -7.19 -4.36 -0.22
CA MET A 341 -6.41 -3.12 -0.26
C MET A 341 -5.53 -2.95 0.98
N GLU A 342 -4.33 -2.43 0.76
CA GLU A 342 -3.16 -2.62 1.59
C GLU A 342 -2.66 -1.36 2.33
N TYR A 343 -3.57 -0.53 2.84
CA TYR A 343 -3.17 0.67 3.57
C TYR A 343 -2.31 0.33 4.82
N PRO A 344 -1.34 1.21 5.18
CA PRO A 344 -0.45 0.95 6.29
C PRO A 344 -1.23 0.69 7.57
N MET A 345 -0.89 -0.41 8.26
CA MET A 345 -1.52 -0.89 9.50
C MET A 345 -3.01 -1.26 9.41
N VAL A 346 -3.71 -1.00 8.30
CA VAL A 346 -5.13 -1.34 8.13
C VAL A 346 -5.42 -1.81 6.72
N THR A 347 -5.74 -3.08 6.62
CA THR A 347 -6.02 -3.73 5.34
C THR A 347 -7.53 -3.91 5.17
N LEU A 348 -8.04 -3.71 3.96
CA LEU A 348 -9.42 -4.04 3.58
C LEU A 348 -9.42 -5.33 2.76
N ILE A 349 -10.34 -6.27 3.00
CA ILE A 349 -10.50 -7.48 2.19
C ILE A 349 -11.87 -7.48 1.55
N THR A 350 -11.94 -7.56 0.24
CA THR A 350 -13.17 -7.46 -0.55
C THR A 350 -13.61 -8.80 -1.15
N SER A 351 -13.11 -9.89 -0.55
CA SER A 351 -13.49 -11.27 -0.85
C SER A 351 -14.25 -11.92 0.34
N PRO A 352 -15.39 -11.35 0.79
CA PRO A 352 -16.07 -11.80 2.01
C PRO A 352 -16.59 -13.25 1.93
N ASP A 353 -16.83 -13.77 0.73
CA ASP A 353 -17.37 -15.12 0.47
C ASP A 353 -16.29 -16.11 -0.01
N ALA A 354 -15.02 -15.82 0.25
CA ALA A 354 -13.91 -16.71 -0.10
C ALA A 354 -14.03 -18.08 0.61
N LYS A 355 -13.26 -19.06 0.14
CA LYS A 355 -13.00 -20.28 0.93
C LYS A 355 -12.05 -19.95 2.09
N VAL A 356 -11.98 -20.84 3.07
CA VAL A 356 -11.12 -20.67 4.26
C VAL A 356 -9.67 -20.42 3.86
N GLU A 357 -9.11 -21.29 3.01
CA GLU A 357 -7.73 -21.19 2.52
C GLU A 357 -7.50 -19.94 1.66
N THR A 358 -8.49 -19.53 0.87
CA THR A 358 -8.42 -18.33 0.04
C THR A 358 -8.48 -17.07 0.89
N LEU A 359 -9.32 -17.02 1.92
CA LEU A 359 -9.40 -15.87 2.82
C LEU A 359 -8.09 -15.69 3.59
N ASP A 360 -7.52 -16.76 4.13
CA ASP A 360 -6.23 -16.70 4.82
C ASP A 360 -5.11 -16.22 3.87
N ALA A 361 -5.06 -16.78 2.66
CA ALA A 361 -4.08 -16.36 1.65
C ALA A 361 -4.21 -14.88 1.25
N VAL A 362 -5.44 -14.39 1.03
CA VAL A 362 -5.69 -12.98 0.70
C VAL A 362 -5.35 -12.08 1.89
N ILE A 363 -5.77 -12.43 3.11
CA ILE A 363 -5.36 -11.67 4.32
C ILE A 363 -3.84 -11.63 4.46
N THR A 364 -3.16 -12.75 4.20
CA THR A 364 -1.70 -12.84 4.28
C THR A 364 -1.01 -11.99 3.21
N HIS A 365 -1.49 -12.04 1.96
CA HIS A 365 -1.02 -11.18 0.88
C HIS A 365 -1.15 -9.70 1.27
N GLU A 366 -2.34 -9.31 1.67
CA GLU A 366 -2.66 -7.91 1.92
C GLU A 366 -1.94 -7.34 3.17
N ILE A 367 -1.65 -8.19 4.16
CA ILE A 367 -0.76 -7.85 5.27
C ILE A 367 0.69 -7.69 4.80
N GLY A 368 1.12 -8.51 3.85
CA GLY A 368 2.48 -8.52 3.31
C GLY A 368 2.93 -7.18 2.72
N HIS A 369 2.00 -6.41 2.17
CA HIS A 369 2.24 -5.05 1.71
C HIS A 369 2.61 -4.06 2.83
N ASN A 370 2.40 -4.38 4.11
CA ASN A 370 3.01 -3.59 5.18
C ASN A 370 4.55 -3.60 5.07
N TRP A 371 5.15 -4.62 4.45
CA TRP A 371 6.57 -4.67 4.13
C TRP A 371 6.91 -4.00 2.81
N PHE A 372 6.29 -4.41 1.72
CA PHE A 372 6.73 -4.01 0.37
C PHE A 372 6.25 -2.60 -0.03
N MET A 373 4.98 -2.29 0.19
CA MET A 373 4.41 -0.95 0.01
C MET A 373 4.71 -0.03 1.20
N SER A 374 4.35 -0.43 2.42
CA SER A 374 4.38 0.51 3.54
C SER A 374 5.78 0.74 4.10
N MET A 375 6.55 -0.30 4.43
CA MET A 375 7.89 -0.13 5.02
C MET A 375 8.99 0.05 3.97
N LEU A 376 8.87 -0.53 2.78
CA LEU A 376 9.83 -0.36 1.70
C LEU A 376 9.43 0.74 0.72
N GLY A 377 8.21 1.28 0.75
CA GLY A 377 7.87 2.53 0.07
C GLY A 377 8.18 2.57 -1.41
N SER A 378 8.20 1.43 -2.12
CA SER A 378 8.59 1.42 -3.53
C SER A 378 7.62 2.25 -4.38
N ASN A 379 8.08 2.79 -5.51
CA ASN A 379 7.18 3.50 -6.43
C ASN A 379 6.36 2.50 -7.23
N GLU A 380 5.27 2.02 -6.65
CA GLU A 380 4.38 1.01 -7.22
C GLU A 380 3.73 1.44 -8.52
N ARG A 381 3.60 2.74 -8.76
CA ARG A 381 3.10 3.25 -10.03
C ARG A 381 4.11 3.04 -11.17
N ALA A 382 5.40 3.20 -10.89
CA ALA A 382 6.47 3.07 -11.87
C ALA A 382 7.05 1.65 -11.97
N HIS A 383 7.05 0.91 -10.85
CA HIS A 383 7.72 -0.37 -10.66
C HIS A 383 6.80 -1.36 -9.93
N THR A 384 5.64 -1.66 -10.52
CA THR A 384 4.56 -2.46 -9.90
C THR A 384 5.03 -3.81 -9.35
N TRP A 385 6.02 -4.42 -10.02
CA TRP A 385 6.59 -5.70 -9.65
C TRP A 385 7.32 -5.69 -8.28
N MET A 386 7.83 -4.54 -7.84
CA MET A 386 8.56 -4.41 -6.57
C MET A 386 7.65 -4.53 -5.35
N ASP A 387 6.34 -4.41 -5.53
CA ASP A 387 5.37 -4.60 -4.46
C ASP A 387 4.55 -5.87 -4.70
N GLU A 388 3.62 -5.83 -5.65
CA GLU A 388 2.69 -6.92 -5.96
C GLU A 388 3.39 -8.25 -6.23
N GLY A 389 4.48 -8.18 -6.98
CA GLY A 389 5.24 -9.34 -7.40
C GLY A 389 6.11 -9.95 -6.32
N LEU A 390 6.83 -9.11 -5.56
CA LEU A 390 7.58 -9.57 -4.40
C LEU A 390 6.65 -10.15 -3.35
N ASN A 391 5.50 -9.50 -3.12
CA ASN A 391 4.49 -9.95 -2.19
C ASN A 391 3.86 -11.29 -2.60
N SER A 392 3.54 -11.45 -3.89
CA SER A 392 3.00 -12.71 -4.45
C SER A 392 3.95 -13.90 -4.29
N TYR A 393 5.26 -13.69 -4.38
CA TYR A 393 6.26 -14.74 -4.11
C TYR A 393 6.14 -15.28 -2.67
N PHE A 394 6.00 -14.41 -1.67
CA PHE A 394 5.80 -14.83 -0.28
C PHE A 394 4.40 -15.39 -0.01
N GLN A 395 3.37 -14.86 -0.67
CA GLN A 395 2.03 -15.43 -0.62
C GLN A 395 2.02 -16.88 -1.14
N PHE A 396 2.59 -17.15 -2.31
CA PHE A 396 2.61 -18.51 -2.88
C PHE A 396 3.41 -19.47 -1.99
N ARG A 397 4.51 -19.00 -1.39
CA ARG A 397 5.22 -19.76 -0.37
C ARG A 397 4.34 -20.09 0.84
N TYR A 398 3.58 -19.12 1.35
CA TYR A 398 2.66 -19.33 2.47
C TYR A 398 1.58 -20.36 2.16
N GLU A 399 0.92 -20.23 1.00
CA GLU A 399 -0.09 -21.17 0.51
C GLU A 399 0.47 -22.58 0.37
N ALA A 400 1.66 -22.71 -0.21
CA ALA A 400 2.34 -23.98 -0.33
C ALA A 400 2.66 -24.58 1.03
N GLU A 401 3.30 -23.83 1.94
CA GLU A 401 3.70 -24.32 3.27
C GLU A 401 2.51 -24.80 4.11
N LYS A 402 1.41 -24.04 4.13
CA LYS A 402 0.26 -24.28 5.02
C LYS A 402 -0.79 -25.21 4.42
N TYR A 403 -1.05 -25.10 3.13
CA TYR A 403 -2.21 -25.73 2.49
C TYR A 403 -1.86 -26.66 1.33
N ARG A 404 -0.64 -26.59 0.78
CA ARG A 404 -0.31 -27.20 -0.51
C ARG A 404 -1.35 -26.81 -1.57
N SER A 405 -1.68 -25.51 -1.58
CA SER A 405 -2.58 -24.88 -2.54
C SER A 405 -1.86 -23.75 -3.27
N ASN A 406 -2.50 -23.19 -4.28
CA ASN A 406 -2.03 -21.97 -4.93
C ASN A 406 -3.22 -21.17 -5.45
N SER A 407 -3.21 -19.84 -5.29
CA SER A 407 -4.31 -18.96 -5.69
C SER A 407 -4.58 -18.92 -7.20
N ILE A 408 -3.61 -19.29 -8.04
CA ILE A 408 -3.80 -19.32 -9.51
C ILE A 408 -4.60 -20.56 -9.94
N PHE A 409 -4.32 -21.73 -9.37
CA PHE A 409 -4.90 -23.00 -9.82
C PHE A 409 -6.02 -23.53 -8.92
N GLY A 410 -6.05 -23.13 -7.63
CA GLY A 410 -7.11 -23.51 -6.68
C GLY A 410 -7.41 -25.01 -6.66
N ASP A 411 -8.67 -25.35 -6.96
CA ASP A 411 -9.16 -26.74 -6.95
C ASP A 411 -8.64 -27.59 -8.12
N ALA A 412 -8.07 -26.97 -9.16
CA ALA A 412 -7.53 -27.69 -10.31
C ALA A 412 -6.25 -28.47 -9.99
N ILE A 413 -5.64 -28.22 -8.83
CA ILE A 413 -4.42 -28.89 -8.38
C ILE A 413 -4.74 -30.35 -8.00
N PRO A 414 -4.11 -31.35 -8.66
CA PRO A 414 -4.36 -32.76 -8.38
C PRO A 414 -3.98 -33.18 -6.93
N ALA A 415 -4.71 -34.15 -6.38
CA ALA A 415 -4.55 -34.57 -4.99
C ALA A 415 -3.20 -35.24 -4.67
N ASP A 416 -2.54 -35.82 -5.66
CA ASP A 416 -1.17 -36.37 -5.57
C ASP A 416 -0.12 -35.25 -5.49
N ILE A 417 -0.27 -34.17 -6.26
CA ILE A 417 0.59 -32.98 -6.16
C ILE A 417 0.48 -32.34 -4.76
N LYS A 418 -0.74 -32.28 -4.19
CA LYS A 418 -0.96 -31.74 -2.83
C LYS A 418 -0.26 -32.52 -1.71
N LYS A 419 0.23 -33.75 -1.98
CA LYS A 419 0.95 -34.58 -0.99
C LYS A 419 2.47 -34.36 -0.99
N MET A 420 2.98 -33.61 -1.97
CA MET A 420 4.41 -33.33 -2.08
C MET A 420 4.92 -32.46 -0.91
N PRO A 421 6.22 -32.50 -0.60
CA PRO A 421 6.85 -31.46 0.21
C PRO A 421 6.61 -30.05 -0.37
N ALA A 422 6.63 -29.02 0.48
CA ALA A 422 6.25 -27.65 0.08
C ALA A 422 7.10 -27.10 -1.07
N ALA A 423 8.42 -27.36 -1.00
CA ALA A 423 9.36 -26.93 -2.03
C ALA A 423 9.07 -27.62 -3.38
N GLU A 424 8.96 -28.94 -3.39
CA GLU A 424 8.62 -29.71 -4.61
C GLU A 424 7.26 -29.30 -5.18
N PHE A 425 6.28 -29.03 -4.31
CA PHE A 425 4.98 -28.49 -4.71
C PHE A 425 5.14 -27.15 -5.43
N LEU A 426 5.89 -26.20 -4.86
CA LEU A 426 6.14 -24.89 -5.48
C LEU A 426 6.84 -25.02 -6.82
N ASP A 427 7.86 -25.87 -6.92
CA ASP A 427 8.56 -26.13 -8.18
C ASP A 427 7.57 -26.59 -9.26
N VAL A 428 6.65 -27.50 -8.93
CA VAL A 428 5.60 -27.94 -9.86
C VAL A 428 4.69 -26.79 -10.25
N ILE A 429 4.22 -25.98 -9.30
CA ILE A 429 3.34 -24.83 -9.56
C ILE A 429 4.02 -23.82 -10.50
N TYR A 430 5.26 -23.40 -10.22
CA TYR A 430 5.97 -22.44 -11.06
C TYR A 430 6.30 -22.99 -12.45
N ASN A 431 6.63 -24.27 -12.56
CA ASN A 431 6.82 -24.93 -13.86
C ASN A 431 5.53 -24.94 -14.70
N VAL A 432 4.36 -25.11 -14.07
CA VAL A 432 3.08 -25.06 -14.78
C VAL A 432 2.74 -23.62 -15.19
N ILE A 433 2.99 -22.64 -14.31
CA ILE A 433 2.84 -21.20 -14.60
C ILE A 433 3.65 -20.83 -15.84
N ASP A 434 4.96 -21.08 -15.82
CA ASP A 434 5.88 -20.71 -16.91
C ASP A 434 5.47 -21.31 -18.25
N LYS A 435 4.97 -22.56 -18.25
CA LYS A 435 4.57 -23.24 -19.47
C LYS A 435 3.24 -22.76 -20.04
N ASN A 436 2.26 -22.44 -19.20
CA ASN A 436 0.85 -22.33 -19.60
C ASN A 436 0.26 -20.92 -19.50
N ILE A 437 0.88 -20.01 -18.75
CA ILE A 437 0.35 -18.66 -18.55
C ILE A 437 1.07 -17.69 -19.49
N PRO A 438 0.37 -17.07 -20.45
CA PRO A 438 0.97 -16.05 -21.31
C PRO A 438 1.33 -14.81 -20.49
N MET A 439 2.57 -14.34 -20.65
CA MET A 439 3.13 -13.19 -19.93
C MET A 439 3.98 -12.38 -20.91
N GLN A 440 3.39 -11.41 -21.61
CA GLN A 440 4.02 -10.74 -22.76
C GLN A 440 4.79 -9.49 -22.35
N SER A 441 4.24 -8.66 -21.47
CA SER A 441 4.85 -7.40 -21.06
C SER A 441 6.10 -7.64 -20.23
N ALA A 442 7.04 -6.69 -20.28
CA ALA A 442 8.12 -6.62 -19.32
C ALA A 442 7.57 -6.33 -17.91
N MET A 443 8.29 -6.74 -16.86
CA MET A 443 7.86 -6.51 -15.48
C MET A 443 8.07 -5.05 -15.06
N ASP A 444 9.20 -4.47 -15.48
CA ASP A 444 9.65 -3.16 -15.06
C ASP A 444 9.14 -2.06 -16.00
N ILE A 445 7.82 -1.89 -16.04
CA ILE A 445 7.14 -0.80 -16.75
C ILE A 445 6.09 -0.14 -15.84
N PRO A 446 5.79 1.15 -16.04
CA PRO A 446 4.73 1.82 -15.28
C PRO A 446 3.36 1.18 -15.50
N ALA A 447 2.51 1.22 -14.48
CA ALA A 447 1.19 0.59 -14.51
C ALA A 447 0.32 1.03 -15.69
N ASP A 448 0.39 2.31 -16.09
CA ASP A 448 -0.38 2.88 -17.19
C ASP A 448 0.12 2.48 -18.60
N LYS A 449 1.20 1.68 -18.68
CA LYS A 449 1.77 1.16 -19.93
C LYS A 449 1.39 -0.28 -20.21
N PHE A 450 0.76 -0.98 -19.27
CA PHE A 450 0.18 -2.28 -19.55
C PHE A 450 -1.00 -2.14 -20.53
N PRO A 451 -1.18 -3.12 -21.44
CA PRO A 451 -2.23 -3.04 -22.47
C PRO A 451 -3.65 -3.11 -21.88
N ASP A 452 -3.82 -3.88 -20.81
CA ASP A 452 -5.06 -4.03 -20.06
C ASP A 452 -4.77 -4.56 -18.65
N SER A 453 -5.79 -4.60 -17.79
CA SER A 453 -5.63 -5.07 -16.43
C SER A 453 -5.42 -6.58 -16.28
N GLY A 454 -5.75 -7.38 -17.29
CA GLY A 454 -5.44 -8.80 -17.30
C GLY A 454 -3.94 -9.02 -17.40
N GLU A 455 -3.30 -8.38 -18.37
CA GLU A 455 -1.85 -8.42 -18.54
C GLU A 455 -1.11 -7.82 -17.34
N TYR A 456 -1.59 -6.68 -16.81
CA TYR A 456 -1.07 -6.11 -15.56
C TYR A 456 -1.12 -7.12 -14.41
N GLY A 457 -2.26 -7.78 -14.20
CA GLY A 457 -2.47 -8.70 -13.10
C GLY A 457 -1.59 -9.94 -13.20
N VAL A 458 -1.39 -10.48 -14.41
CA VAL A 458 -0.50 -11.64 -14.57
C VAL A 458 0.97 -11.22 -14.46
N VAL A 459 1.38 -10.11 -15.06
CA VAL A 459 2.80 -9.73 -15.08
C VAL A 459 3.26 -9.17 -13.73
N SER A 460 2.52 -8.22 -13.14
CA SER A 460 2.94 -7.58 -11.89
C SER A 460 3.02 -8.59 -10.73
N TYR A 461 2.13 -9.59 -10.70
CA TYR A 461 2.05 -10.59 -9.64
C TYR A 461 2.81 -11.88 -10.00
N VAL A 462 2.36 -12.57 -11.06
CA VAL A 462 2.74 -13.96 -11.35
C VAL A 462 4.11 -14.05 -12.02
N LYS A 463 4.37 -13.21 -13.05
CA LYS A 463 5.67 -13.21 -13.75
C LYS A 463 6.81 -12.85 -12.79
N THR A 464 6.57 -11.90 -11.90
CA THR A 464 7.52 -11.52 -10.87
C THR A 464 7.75 -12.62 -9.84
N ALA A 465 6.70 -13.28 -9.37
CA ALA A 465 6.85 -14.40 -8.44
C ALA A 465 7.67 -15.55 -9.07
N LEU A 466 7.48 -15.81 -10.38
CA LEU A 466 8.30 -16.76 -11.13
C LEU A 466 9.76 -16.28 -11.22
N TRP A 467 10.00 -15.01 -11.51
CA TRP A 467 11.36 -14.43 -11.52
C TRP A 467 12.04 -14.60 -10.16
N MET A 468 11.35 -14.32 -9.05
CA MET A 468 11.89 -14.54 -7.70
C MET A 468 12.24 -16.01 -7.44
N HIS A 469 11.36 -16.93 -7.85
CA HIS A 469 11.61 -18.37 -7.73
C HIS A 469 12.80 -18.85 -8.56
N LEU A 470 12.95 -18.35 -9.79
CA LEU A 470 14.12 -18.64 -10.63
C LEU A 470 15.41 -18.09 -10.00
N LEU A 471 15.36 -16.92 -9.36
CA LEU A 471 16.50 -16.37 -8.63
C LEU A 471 16.90 -17.29 -7.48
N GLU A 472 15.94 -17.64 -6.63
CA GLU A 472 16.15 -18.51 -5.49
C GLU A 472 16.70 -19.88 -5.93
N THR A 473 16.20 -20.44 -7.02
CA THR A 473 16.71 -21.70 -7.58
C THR A 473 18.17 -21.58 -8.02
N ALA A 474 18.56 -20.43 -8.58
CA ALA A 474 19.92 -20.18 -9.05
C ALA A 474 20.92 -19.92 -7.91
N ILE A 475 20.51 -19.20 -6.85
CA ILE A 475 21.42 -18.77 -5.77
C ILE A 475 21.30 -19.60 -4.48
N GLY A 476 20.20 -20.35 -4.33
CA GLY A 476 19.83 -21.11 -3.13
C GLY A 476 19.08 -20.27 -2.08
N ALA A 477 18.18 -20.94 -1.33
CA ALA A 477 17.30 -20.32 -0.33
C ALA A 477 18.05 -19.52 0.76
N GLU A 478 19.24 -19.97 1.20
CA GLU A 478 20.03 -19.26 2.21
C GLU A 478 20.48 -17.87 1.71
N LYS A 479 21.02 -17.81 0.49
CA LYS A 479 21.43 -16.55 -0.13
C LYS A 479 20.23 -15.66 -0.46
N MET A 480 19.11 -16.25 -0.87
CA MET A 480 17.87 -15.52 -1.09
C MET A 480 17.38 -14.82 0.19
N ASN A 481 17.33 -15.55 1.31
CA ASN A 481 16.96 -14.99 2.61
C ASN A 481 17.91 -13.85 3.03
N LEU A 482 19.23 -14.06 2.89
CA LEU A 482 20.22 -13.01 3.19
C LEU A 482 20.03 -11.76 2.33
N ALA A 483 19.74 -11.93 1.04
CA ALA A 483 19.50 -10.83 0.11
C ALA A 483 18.25 -10.02 0.47
N ILE A 484 17.13 -10.71 0.76
CA ILE A 484 15.88 -10.08 1.18
C ILE A 484 16.06 -9.32 2.49
N HIS A 485 16.66 -9.94 3.51
CA HIS A 485 16.91 -9.29 4.80
C HIS A 485 17.82 -8.08 4.66
N ASN A 486 18.88 -8.16 3.85
CA ASN A 486 19.77 -7.01 3.61
C ASN A 486 19.05 -5.87 2.90
N TYR A 487 18.26 -6.18 1.86
CA TYR A 487 17.44 -5.19 1.15
C TYR A 487 16.48 -4.49 2.10
N PHE A 488 15.69 -5.27 2.87
CA PHE A 488 14.76 -4.71 3.84
C PHE A 488 15.47 -3.82 4.87
N ASN A 489 16.54 -4.30 5.50
CA ASN A 489 17.24 -3.54 6.54
C ASN A 489 17.86 -2.24 6.02
N LYS A 490 18.29 -2.19 4.75
CA LYS A 490 18.87 -0.98 4.15
C LYS A 490 17.82 0.04 3.74
N TRP A 491 16.68 -0.42 3.26
CA TRP A 491 15.68 0.40 2.57
C TRP A 491 14.37 0.57 3.32
N LYS A 492 14.23 -0.02 4.51
CA LYS A 492 13.11 0.25 5.41
C LYS A 492 12.97 1.75 5.70
N ASN A 493 11.73 2.23 5.59
CA ASN A 493 11.26 3.61 5.67
C ASN A 493 11.90 4.55 4.63
N LYS A 494 12.14 4.03 3.42
CA LYS A 494 12.69 4.75 2.26
C LYS A 494 11.94 4.39 0.98
N HIS A 495 12.32 5.02 -0.13
CA HIS A 495 11.80 4.79 -1.47
C HIS A 495 12.90 4.19 -2.40
N PRO A 496 13.19 2.88 -2.32
CA PRO A 496 14.16 2.19 -3.17
C PRO A 496 13.67 2.13 -4.62
N GLN A 497 14.62 2.16 -5.55
CA GLN A 497 14.42 1.86 -6.96
C GLN A 497 14.90 0.44 -7.31
N PRO A 498 14.58 -0.10 -8.50
CA PRO A 498 15.07 -1.41 -8.94
C PRO A 498 16.59 -1.61 -8.77
N GLU A 499 17.40 -0.60 -9.09
CA GLU A 499 18.86 -0.66 -8.94
C GLU A 499 19.32 -0.74 -7.48
N ASP A 500 18.54 -0.19 -6.55
CA ASP A 500 18.82 -0.21 -5.13
C ASP A 500 18.58 -1.61 -4.54
N MET A 501 17.54 -2.31 -5.02
CA MET A 501 17.30 -3.71 -4.73
C MET A 501 18.41 -4.61 -5.30
N GLN A 502 18.80 -4.39 -6.56
CA GLN A 502 19.92 -5.12 -7.17
C GLN A 502 21.19 -4.96 -6.34
N ALA A 503 21.58 -3.73 -6.01
CA ALA A 503 22.77 -3.45 -5.25
C ALA A 503 22.76 -4.12 -3.86
N ALA A 504 21.62 -4.08 -3.17
CA ALA A 504 21.47 -4.74 -1.87
C ALA A 504 21.57 -6.27 -1.98
N PHE A 505 21.01 -6.86 -3.03
CA PHE A 505 21.09 -8.31 -3.24
C PHE A 505 22.52 -8.74 -3.57
N GLU A 506 23.19 -8.05 -4.50
CA GLU A 506 24.58 -8.33 -4.90
C GLU A 506 25.55 -8.23 -3.74
N GLU A 507 25.39 -7.21 -2.89
CA GLU A 507 26.18 -7.03 -1.68
C GLU A 507 26.00 -8.18 -0.69
N ALA A 508 24.76 -8.61 -0.45
CA ALA A 508 24.47 -9.68 0.50
C ALA A 508 25.05 -11.03 0.06
N ILE A 509 25.05 -11.31 -1.24
CA ILE A 509 25.48 -12.62 -1.77
C ILE A 509 26.93 -12.63 -2.25
N GLY A 510 27.59 -11.47 -2.30
CA GLY A 510 28.97 -11.31 -2.78
C GLY A 510 29.15 -11.62 -4.28
N GLY A 511 28.14 -11.36 -5.10
CA GLY A 511 28.11 -11.76 -6.52
C GLY A 511 27.22 -10.87 -7.38
N LYS A 512 27.43 -10.92 -8.70
CA LYS A 512 26.70 -10.11 -9.67
C LYS A 512 25.39 -10.74 -10.12
N LEU A 513 24.35 -9.93 -10.22
CA LEU A 513 23.00 -10.30 -10.65
C LEU A 513 22.54 -9.53 -11.89
N ASP A 514 23.44 -8.83 -12.59
CA ASP A 514 23.14 -8.02 -13.78
C ASP A 514 22.29 -8.75 -14.82
N LYS A 515 22.63 -10.02 -15.11
CA LYS A 515 21.86 -10.84 -16.05
C LYS A 515 20.43 -11.08 -15.56
N PHE A 516 20.28 -11.33 -14.26
CA PHE A 516 18.98 -11.64 -13.68
C PHE A 516 18.08 -10.41 -13.61
N PHE A 517 18.62 -9.26 -13.20
CA PHE A 517 17.91 -7.99 -13.20
C PHE A 517 17.64 -7.48 -14.62
N SER A 518 18.44 -7.84 -15.63
CA SER A 518 18.11 -7.52 -17.02
C SER A 518 16.82 -8.19 -17.51
N LEU A 519 16.40 -9.31 -16.88
CA LEU A 519 15.14 -9.99 -17.20
C LEU A 519 13.91 -9.17 -16.80
N THR A 520 14.01 -8.23 -15.86
CA THR A 520 12.86 -7.38 -15.49
C THR A 520 12.37 -6.54 -16.65
N LYS A 521 13.25 -6.25 -17.61
CA LYS A 521 13.00 -5.49 -18.84
C LYS A 521 12.67 -6.38 -20.04
N LYS A 522 12.58 -7.70 -19.86
CA LYS A 522 12.35 -8.67 -20.93
C LYS A 522 10.85 -8.90 -21.16
N GLU A 523 10.41 -8.67 -22.39
CA GLU A 523 9.10 -9.11 -22.89
C GLU A 523 9.07 -10.63 -23.12
N GLY A 524 7.90 -11.23 -22.95
CA GLY A 524 7.70 -12.67 -23.12
C GLY A 524 8.29 -13.51 -21.98
N LYS A 525 8.58 -14.78 -22.27
CA LYS A 525 9.14 -15.75 -21.30
C LYS A 525 10.60 -15.46 -20.97
N PHE A 526 11.04 -15.90 -19.78
CA PHE A 526 12.43 -15.69 -19.35
C PHE A 526 13.43 -16.57 -20.07
N GLU A 527 13.13 -17.83 -20.40
CA GLU A 527 13.82 -18.67 -21.39
C GLU A 527 13.13 -20.04 -21.53
#